data_AF-W6W001-F1
#
_entry.id   AF-W6W001-F1
#
_cell.length_a   1.000
_cell.length_b   1.000
_cell.length_c   1.000
_cell.angle_alpha   90.00
_cell.angle_beta   90.00
_cell.angle_gamma   90.00
#
_symmetry.space_group_name_H-M   'P 1'
#
loop_
_entity.id
_entity.type
_entity.pdbx_description
1 polymer ?
#
loop_
_entity_poly.entity_id
_entity_poly.type
_entity_poly.pdbx_seq_one_letter_code
_entity_poly.pdbx_strand_id
1 'polypeptide(L)' 'MTDIPPPTVPPGDENRHLLCQMAVEIPIQDLIQAAVKAGWEETEVLTAIIEVADNLVLAHGSNAELDALLKALKRNLE' A
#
# COMPACT_ATOMS: atom_id res chain seq x y z
N MET A 1 -4.06 8.96 -14.71
CA MET A 1 -3.98 9.36 -13.28
C MET A 1 -5.02 8.56 -12.56
N THR A 2 -4.63 7.85 -11.53
CA THR A 2 -5.57 7.12 -10.67
C THR A 2 -6.25 8.13 -9.75
N ASP A 3 -7.58 8.24 -9.85
CA ASP A 3 -8.36 9.16 -9.02
C ASP A 3 -8.76 8.45 -7.72
N ILE A 4 -7.99 8.67 -6.65
CA ILE A 4 -8.27 8.13 -5.32
C ILE A 4 -8.73 9.28 -4.43
N PRO A 5 -9.99 9.27 -3.95
CA PRO A 5 -10.48 10.35 -3.10
C PRO A 5 -9.73 10.39 -1.77
N PRO A 6 -9.54 11.58 -1.17
CA PRO A 6 -8.95 11.68 0.16
C PRO A 6 -9.87 11.04 1.21
N PRO A 7 -9.33 10.60 2.37
CA PRO A 7 -10.16 10.10 3.46
C PRO A 7 -11.24 11.11 3.87
N THR A 8 -12.48 10.64 4.00
CA THR A 8 -13.64 11.46 4.40
C THR A 8 -13.87 11.49 5.91
N VAL A 9 -13.15 10.64 6.66
CA VAL A 9 -13.27 10.48 8.12
C VAL A 9 -11.89 10.62 8.81
N PRO A 10 -11.84 11.08 10.07
CA PRO A 10 -10.59 11.29 10.78
C PRO A 10 -9.87 9.97 11.12
N PRO A 11 -8.56 10.00 11.41
CA PRO A 11 -7.84 8.85 11.95
C PRO A 11 -8.52 8.30 13.21
N GLY A 12 -8.65 6.97 13.31
CA GLY A 12 -9.28 6.29 14.45
C GLY A 12 -10.77 5.98 14.29
N ASP A 13 -11.42 6.50 13.25
CA ASP A 13 -12.78 6.09 12.88
C ASP A 13 -12.83 4.60 12.45
N GLU A 14 -13.79 3.84 12.97
CA GLU A 14 -13.92 2.39 12.73
C GLU A 14 -14.16 2.06 11.26
N ASN A 15 -14.82 2.95 10.51
CA ASN A 15 -15.13 2.76 9.10
C ASN A 15 -13.98 3.18 8.18
N ARG A 16 -12.94 3.84 8.72
CA ARG A 16 -11.86 4.39 7.90
C ARG A 16 -11.14 3.34 7.07
N HIS A 17 -10.99 2.12 7.60
CA HIS A 17 -10.37 1.03 6.87
C HIS A 17 -11.23 0.58 5.68
N LEU A 18 -12.53 0.39 5.89
CA LEU A 18 -13.48 0.04 4.84
C LEU A 18 -13.53 1.13 3.75
N LEU A 19 -13.62 2.40 4.16
CA LEU A 19 -13.62 3.53 3.22
C LEU A 19 -12.31 3.61 2.41
N CYS A 20 -11.18 3.27 3.01
CA CYS A 20 -9.91 3.15 2.29
C CYS A 20 -9.96 2.04 1.23
N GLN A 21 -10.52 0.87 1.55
CA GLN A 21 -10.68 -0.22 0.57
C GLN A 21 -11.54 0.23 -0.61
N MET A 22 -12.69 0.85 -0.34
CA MET A 22 -13.60 1.36 -1.37
C MET A 22 -12.93 2.42 -2.27
N ALA A 23 -12.10 3.29 -1.68
CA ALA A 23 -11.40 4.33 -2.42
C ALA A 23 -10.36 3.76 -3.42
N VAL A 24 -9.76 2.61 -3.12
CA VAL A 24 -8.75 1.97 -3.98
C VAL A 24 -9.32 0.87 -4.88
N GLU A 25 -10.54 0.39 -4.62
CA GLU A 25 -11.13 -0.75 -5.32
C GLU A 25 -11.21 -0.56 -6.84
N ILE A 26 -11.87 0.51 -7.30
CA ILE A 26 -12.03 0.79 -8.73
C ILE A 26 -10.66 0.97 -9.44
N PRO A 27 -9.74 1.79 -8.91
CA PRO A 27 -8.36 1.82 -9.39
C PRO A 27 -7.66 0.48 -9.56
N ILE A 28 -7.82 -0.43 -8.59
CA ILE A 28 -7.19 -1.74 -8.62
C ILE A 28 -7.87 -2.62 -9.68
N GLN A 29 -9.19 -2.56 -9.82
CA GLN A 29 -9.91 -3.27 -10.88
C GLN A 29 -9.47 -2.80 -12.28
N ASP A 30 -9.27 -1.49 -12.48
CA ASP A 30 -8.75 -0.94 -13.74
C ASP A 30 -7.33 -1.45 -14.04
N LEU A 31 -6.47 -1.53 -13.02
CA LEU A 31 -5.12 -2.10 -13.13
C LEU A 31 -5.17 -3.58 -13.53
N ILE A 32 -6.04 -4.36 -12.87
CA ILE A 32 -6.23 -5.78 -13.17
C ILE A 32 -6.69 -5.95 -14.63
N GLN A 33 -7.70 -5.20 -15.05
CA GLN A 33 -8.20 -5.25 -16.43
C GLN A 33 -7.13 -4.86 -17.44
N ALA A 34 -6.30 -3.85 -17.15
CA ALA A 34 -5.21 -3.46 -18.01
C ALA A 34 -4.15 -4.57 -18.16
N ALA A 35 -3.82 -5.27 -17.07
CA ALA A 35 -2.91 -6.40 -17.10
C ALA A 35 -3.50 -7.60 -17.87
N VAL A 36 -4.77 -7.92 -17.65
CA VAL A 36 -5.47 -8.98 -18.39
C VAL A 36 -5.49 -8.67 -19.89
N LYS A 37 -5.77 -7.41 -20.26
CA LYS A 37 -5.72 -6.97 -21.66
C LYS A 37 -4.32 -7.07 -22.27
N ALA A 38 -3.27 -7.00 -21.46
CA ALA A 38 -1.89 -7.20 -21.89
C ALA A 38 -1.52 -8.69 -22.05
N GLY A 39 -2.41 -9.62 -21.68
CA GLY A 39 -2.25 -11.06 -21.87
C GLY A 39 -1.90 -11.84 -20.61
N TRP A 40 -1.94 -11.21 -19.43
CA TRP A 40 -1.80 -11.93 -18.16
C TRP A 40 -3.14 -12.58 -17.76
N GLU A 41 -3.09 -13.72 -17.11
CA GLU A 41 -4.22 -14.33 -16.42
C GLU A 41 -4.67 -13.46 -15.24
N GLU A 42 -5.97 -13.43 -14.94
CA GLU A 42 -6.48 -12.60 -13.85
C GLU A 42 -5.95 -13.05 -12.48
N THR A 43 -5.82 -14.36 -12.28
CA THR A 43 -5.36 -14.95 -11.02
C THR A 43 -3.90 -14.65 -10.74
N GLU A 44 -3.02 -14.68 -11.75
CA GLU A 44 -1.61 -14.32 -11.55
C GLU A 44 -1.43 -12.83 -11.23
N VAL A 45 -2.24 -11.96 -11.84
CA VAL A 45 -2.23 -10.52 -11.56
C VAL A 45 -2.68 -10.25 -10.13
N LEU A 46 -3.76 -10.90 -9.68
CA LEU A 46 -4.24 -10.78 -8.31
C LEU A 46 -3.19 -11.24 -7.29
N THR A 47 -2.56 -12.40 -7.52
CA THR A 47 -1.48 -12.91 -6.66
C THR A 47 -0.30 -11.94 -6.63
N ALA A 48 0.14 -11.44 -7.79
CA ALA A 48 1.23 -10.48 -7.86
C ALA A 48 0.93 -9.17 -7.13
N ILE A 49 -0.30 -8.64 -7.23
CA ILE A 49 -0.72 -7.43 -6.49
C ILE A 49 -0.65 -7.67 -4.98
N ILE A 50 -1.12 -8.83 -4.50
CA ILE A 50 -1.06 -9.20 -3.08
C ILE A 50 0.40 -9.26 -2.61
N GLU A 51 1.27 -9.95 -3.34
CA GLU A 51 2.69 -10.09 -3.00
C GLU A 51 3.42 -8.75 -3.00
N VAL A 52 3.14 -7.88 -3.97
CA VAL A 52 3.73 -6.52 -4.01
C VAL A 52 3.24 -5.70 -2.82
N ALA A 53 1.95 -5.74 -2.49
CA ALA A 53 1.40 -5.02 -1.35
C ALA A 53 2.01 -5.49 -0.02
N ASP A 54 2.18 -6.79 0.18
CA ASP A 54 2.81 -7.37 1.37
C ASP A 54 4.27 -6.95 1.49
N ASN A 55 5.05 -7.03 0.41
CA ASN A 55 6.43 -6.58 0.38
C ASN A 55 6.59 -5.09 0.73
N LEU A 56 5.66 -4.24 0.29
CA LEU A 56 5.65 -2.81 0.65
C LEU A 56 5.41 -2.61 2.16
N VAL A 57 4.51 -3.38 2.77
CA VAL A 57 4.27 -3.35 4.21
C VAL A 57 5.52 -3.77 4.99
N LEU A 58 6.16 -4.87 4.58
CA LEU A 58 7.41 -5.35 5.20
C LEU A 58 8.52 -4.31 5.09
N ALA A 59 8.71 -3.71 3.91
CA ALA A 59 9.70 -2.66 3.69
C ALA A 59 9.45 -1.42 4.57
N HIS A 60 8.19 -1.01 4.75
CA HIS A 60 7.86 0.08 5.67
C HIS A 60 8.28 -0.21 7.11
N GLY A 61 8.07 -1.44 7.59
CA GLY A 61 8.52 -1.88 8.91
C GLY A 61 10.05 -1.83 9.06
N SER A 62 10.78 -2.44 8.12
CA SER A 62 12.25 -2.45 8.13
C SER A 62 12.85 -1.05 8.04
N ASN A 63 12.27 -0.17 7.22
CA ASN A 63 12.74 1.21 7.11
C ASN A 63 12.54 1.99 8.41
N ALA A 64 11.40 1.82 9.09
CA ALA A 64 11.14 2.46 10.38
C ALA A 64 12.13 1.99 11.47
N GLU A 65 12.49 0.71 11.47
CA GLU A 65 13.51 0.17 12.39
C GLU A 65 14.89 0.78 12.10
N LEU A 66 15.29 0.83 10.84
CA LEU A 66 16.56 1.44 10.43
C LEU A 66 16.63 2.92 10.84
N ASP A 67 15.55 3.68 10.61
CA ASP A 67 15.47 5.09 11.00
C ASP A 67 15.62 5.28 12.51
N ALA A 68 15.04 4.40 13.32
CA ALA A 68 15.20 4.42 14.76
C ALA A 68 16.66 4.17 15.19
N LEU A 69 17.33 3.19 14.57
CA LEU A 69 18.74 2.88 14.81
C LEU A 69 19.66 4.05 14.43
N LEU A 70 19.45 4.64 13.25
CA LEU A 70 20.21 5.81 12.79
C LEU A 70 20.04 7.00 13.75
N LYS A 71 18.82 7.22 14.25
CA LYS A 71 18.55 8.28 15.23
C LYS A 71 19.28 8.03 16.56
N ALA A 72 19.30 6.78 17.03
CA ALA A 72 20.01 6.41 18.25
C ALA A 72 21.54 6.59 18.10
N LEU A 73 22.10 6.16 16.97
CA LEU A 73 23.52 6.34 16.67
C LEU A 73 23.91 7.82 16.63
N LYS A 74 23.12 8.67 15.95
CA LYS A 74 23.37 10.12 15.89
C LYS A 74 23.41 10.76 17.28
N ARG A 75 22.47 10.40 18.16
CA ARG A 75 22.43 10.90 19.54
C ARG A 75 23.65 10.50 20.38
N ASN A 76 24.28 9.36 20.09
CA ASN A 76 25.46 8.89 20.82
C ASN A 76 26.78 9.50 20.29
N LEU A 77 26.73 10.23 19.17
CA LEU A 77 27.87 10.94 18.60
C LEU A 77 27.90 12.43 18.99
N GLU A 78 26.82 12.93 19.60
CA GLU A 78 26.71 14.26 20.23
C GLU A 78 27.08 14.18 21.72
#